data_AF-A0A832NKK3-F1
#
_entry.id   AF-A0A832NKK3-F1
#
_cell.length_a   1.000
_cell.length_b   1.000
_cell.length_c   1.000
_cell.angle_alpha   90.00
_cell.angle_beta   90.00
_cell.angle_gamma   90.00
#
_symmetry.space_group_name_H-M   'P 1'
#
loop_
_entity.id
_entity.type
_entity.pdbx_description
1 polymer ?
#
loop_
_entity_poly.entity_id
_entity_poly.type
_entity_poly.pdbx_seq_one_letter_code
_entity_poly.pdbx_strand_id
1 'polypeptide(L)'
;MIGSKLKAMAVLLGGIVARILPQVQPPGAPNTGCPVPLDAKRSRLGAITPLCLCLFGSSALLAQMVTNYPVEAPGPLSNPLMGFRPNLGSKYSRSPYNYPTVVRHYIRWNQIENSESDTVQKIRDFCNAQWATLPTNNLKVIPRVYLDWDSNTNNEYWPADLQSGDWTSQQFKDRVVRLIGRLGEVWDNDPRVAWVQMGIIGYWGEQENPVG
;
A
#
# COMPACT_ATOMS: atom_id res chain seq x y z
N MET A 1 14.39 -20.14 -37.20
CA MET A 1 15.17 -19.41 -36.18
C MET A 1 14.17 -18.79 -35.22
N ILE A 2 13.73 -19.55 -34.20
CA ILE A 2 14.11 -19.41 -32.78
C ILE A 2 13.63 -18.05 -32.23
N GLY A 3 12.71 -17.94 -31.28
CA GLY A 3 12.03 -18.93 -30.46
C GLY A 3 11.20 -18.21 -29.39
N SER A 4 9.98 -18.70 -29.21
CA SER A 4 9.01 -18.41 -28.16
C SER A 4 9.55 -18.71 -26.76
N LYS A 5 8.93 -18.13 -25.72
CA LYS A 5 8.62 -18.68 -24.37
C LYS A 5 8.36 -17.51 -23.39
N LEU A 6 7.15 -17.26 -22.91
CA LEU A 6 6.37 -18.05 -21.93
C LEU A 6 7.21 -18.54 -20.75
N LYS A 7 7.02 -17.94 -19.57
CA LYS A 7 7.35 -18.59 -18.31
C LYS A 7 6.30 -18.29 -17.25
N ALA A 8 5.58 -19.35 -16.91
CA ALA A 8 4.63 -19.47 -15.83
C ALA A 8 5.34 -19.63 -14.48
N MET A 9 4.53 -19.48 -13.45
CA MET A 9 4.67 -19.78 -12.03
C MET A 9 5.74 -20.83 -11.64
N ALA A 10 6.47 -20.51 -10.56
CA ALA A 10 7.03 -21.50 -9.65
C ALA A 10 6.73 -21.06 -8.21
N VAL A 11 6.01 -21.93 -7.50
CA VAL A 11 5.69 -21.88 -6.07
C VAL A 11 6.85 -22.48 -5.27
N LEU A 12 7.13 -21.87 -4.12
CA LEU A 12 7.89 -22.31 -2.94
C LEU A 12 9.15 -23.21 -3.12
N LEU A 13 10.29 -22.69 -2.66
CA LEU A 13 11.09 -23.30 -1.58
C LEU A 13 12.10 -22.25 -1.06
N GLY A 14 12.30 -22.25 0.27
CA GLY A 14 12.87 -21.14 1.03
C GLY A 14 14.32 -20.76 0.72
N GLY A 15 14.67 -19.55 1.16
CA GLY A 15 16.04 -19.05 1.10
C GLY A 15 16.09 -17.54 1.25
N ILE A 16 16.26 -17.07 2.48
CA ILE A 16 16.54 -15.68 2.83
C ILE A 16 17.79 -15.21 2.08
N VAL A 17 17.67 -14.19 1.23
CA VAL A 17 18.82 -13.42 0.74
C VAL A 17 18.61 -11.97 1.16
N ALA A 18 19.19 -11.63 2.31
CA ALA A 18 19.30 -10.26 2.78
C ALA A 18 20.30 -9.52 1.88
N ARG A 19 19.78 -8.56 1.10
CA ARG A 19 20.55 -7.63 0.28
C ARG A 19 21.14 -6.56 1.22
N ILE A 20 22.46 -6.59 1.40
CA ILE A 20 23.21 -5.64 2.23
C ILE A 20 23.28 -4.29 1.50
N LEU A 21 22.68 -3.25 2.10
CA LEU A 21 22.93 -1.85 1.75
C LEU A 21 24.27 -1.40 2.36
N PRO A 22 25.12 -0.64 1.64
CA PRO A 22 26.37 -0.13 2.20
C PRO A 22 26.10 0.91 3.30
N GLN A 23 26.69 0.68 4.46
CA GLN A 23 26.66 1.60 5.61
C GLN A 23 27.51 2.83 5.30
N VAL A 24 26.90 4.01 5.40
CA VAL A 24 27.58 5.32 5.36
C VAL A 24 28.23 5.55 6.73
N GLN A 25 29.57 5.61 6.78
CA GLN A 25 30.29 6.03 7.99
C GLN A 25 30.21 7.56 8.16
N PRO A 26 30.00 8.07 9.39
CA PRO A 26 30.07 9.51 9.66
C PRO A 26 31.53 10.02 9.64
N PRO A 27 31.76 11.30 9.25
CA PRO A 27 33.11 11.85 9.11
C PRO A 27 33.84 11.99 10.45
N GLY A 28 35.11 11.57 10.46
CA GLY A 28 36.01 11.61 11.61
C GLY A 28 36.49 13.01 11.97
N ALA A 29 36.74 13.21 13.26
CA ALA A 29 37.37 14.40 13.84
C ALA A 29 38.89 14.46 13.49
N PRO A 30 39.52 15.66 13.49
CA PRO A 30 40.85 15.87 12.94
C PRO A 30 42.00 15.40 13.85
N ASN A 31 42.98 14.73 13.25
CA ASN A 31 44.24 14.33 13.90
C ASN A 31 45.26 15.48 13.89
N THR A 32 45.85 15.75 15.06
CA THR A 32 46.99 16.64 15.28
C THR A 32 48.32 15.88 15.20
N GLY A 33 49.28 16.38 14.41
CA GLY A 33 50.73 16.28 14.69
C GLY A 33 51.54 15.14 14.05
N CYS A 34 52.43 15.51 13.11
CA CYS A 34 53.49 14.70 12.46
C CYS A 34 54.75 14.46 13.36
N PRO A 35 55.91 14.02 12.81
CA PRO A 35 56.36 12.69 12.34
C PRO A 35 57.54 12.16 13.24
N VAL A 36 58.21 11.00 13.09
CA VAL A 36 59.26 10.56 12.12
C VAL A 36 59.84 9.16 12.58
N PRO A 37 60.80 8.46 11.91
CA PRO A 37 60.56 7.14 11.30
C PRO A 37 61.59 6.02 11.68
N LEU A 38 61.70 4.99 10.81
CA LEU A 38 62.74 3.95 10.64
C LEU A 38 62.42 2.59 11.25
N ASP A 39 62.85 1.44 10.72
CA ASP A 39 63.17 0.95 9.38
C ASP A 39 63.37 -0.57 9.55
N ALA A 40 63.21 -1.31 8.46
CA ALA A 40 63.58 -2.70 8.17
C ALA A 40 64.13 -3.64 9.28
N LYS A 41 63.57 -4.87 9.35
CA LYS A 41 64.28 -6.06 8.84
C LYS A 41 63.44 -7.34 8.81
N ARG A 42 63.62 -8.02 7.69
CA ARG A 42 63.15 -9.35 7.28
C ARG A 42 63.95 -10.42 8.04
N SER A 43 63.32 -11.44 8.61
CA SER A 43 63.97 -12.77 8.73
C SER A 43 62.94 -13.89 8.84
N ARG A 44 63.38 -15.05 8.35
CA ARG A 44 62.60 -16.19 7.90
C ARG A 44 62.45 -17.26 8.99
N LEU A 45 61.49 -18.16 8.73
CA LEU A 45 61.38 -19.56 9.18
C LEU A 45 61.14 -19.82 10.67
N GLY A 46 59.99 -20.44 10.93
CA GLY A 46 59.65 -21.07 12.20
C GLY A 46 58.23 -21.61 12.13
N ALA A 47 58.05 -22.74 11.46
CA ALA A 47 56.80 -23.49 11.50
C ALA A 47 56.56 -23.96 12.93
N ILE A 48 55.64 -23.31 13.63
CA ILE A 48 55.03 -23.81 14.84
C ILE A 48 53.54 -23.68 14.61
N THR A 49 52.91 -24.79 14.23
CA THR A 49 51.46 -24.92 14.20
C THR A 49 50.97 -24.76 15.63
N PRO A 50 50.28 -23.67 16.03
CA PRO A 50 49.55 -23.71 17.26
C PRO A 50 48.32 -24.56 16.98
N LEU A 51 48.18 -25.66 17.72
CA LEU A 51 46.90 -26.33 17.90
C LEU A 51 45.96 -25.27 18.50
N CYS A 52 45.28 -24.53 17.61
CA CYS A 52 44.27 -23.56 17.98
C CYS A 52 43.08 -24.39 18.45
N LEU A 53 43.08 -24.71 19.75
CA LEU A 53 41.93 -25.24 20.43
C LEU A 53 40.86 -24.16 20.32
N CYS A 54 39.95 -24.32 19.35
CA CYS A 54 38.76 -23.49 19.20
C CYS A 54 37.92 -23.69 20.46
N LEU A 55 38.21 -22.91 21.49
CA LEU A 55 37.25 -22.60 22.55
C LEU A 55 36.12 -21.86 21.85
N PHE A 56 35.14 -22.61 21.37
CA PHE A 56 33.80 -22.11 21.13
C PHE A 56 33.27 -21.67 22.48
N GLY A 57 33.64 -20.46 22.91
CA GLY A 57 32.97 -19.78 24.00
C GLY A 57 31.52 -19.66 23.60
N SER A 58 30.68 -20.52 24.17
CA SER A 58 29.23 -20.35 24.13
C SER A 58 28.91 -19.09 24.93
N SER A 59 29.02 -17.92 24.28
CA SER A 59 28.35 -16.72 24.75
C SER A 59 26.86 -16.99 24.58
N ALA A 60 26.27 -17.61 25.60
CA ALA A 60 24.83 -17.60 25.76
C ALA A 60 24.44 -16.13 25.90
N LEU A 61 23.99 -15.55 24.79
CA LEU A 61 23.27 -14.28 24.79
C LEU A 61 22.03 -14.53 25.65
N LEU A 62 22.13 -14.18 26.93
CA LEU A 62 20.98 -14.18 27.82
C LEU A 62 19.99 -13.18 27.23
N ALA A 63 18.90 -13.70 26.66
CA ALA A 63 17.81 -12.87 26.19
C ALA A 63 17.29 -12.07 27.39
N GLN A 64 17.57 -10.77 27.40
CA GLN A 64 17.09 -9.89 28.45
C GLN A 64 15.60 -9.63 28.21
N MET A 65 14.76 -10.17 29.09
CA MET A 65 13.34 -9.85 29.12
C MET A 65 13.17 -8.41 29.62
N VAL A 66 12.77 -7.51 28.73
CA VAL A 66 12.38 -6.14 29.07
C VAL A 66 10.87 -6.11 29.23
N THR A 67 10.39 -5.84 30.44
CA THR A 67 8.97 -5.58 30.69
C THR A 67 8.72 -4.09 30.58
N ASN A 68 7.96 -3.67 29.57
CA ASN A 68 7.55 -2.28 29.39
C ASN A 68 6.10 -2.13 29.84
N TYR A 69 5.83 -1.16 30.72
CA TYR A 69 4.48 -0.78 31.11
C TYR A 69 4.11 0.49 30.34
N PRO A 70 3.24 0.42 29.32
CA PRO A 70 2.80 1.60 28.62
C PRO A 70 2.09 2.54 29.60
N VAL A 71 2.37 3.84 29.49
CA VAL A 71 1.63 4.86 30.23
C VAL A 71 0.21 4.93 29.65
N GLU A 72 -0.79 4.95 30.53
CA GLU A 72 -2.20 5.10 30.12
C GLU A 72 -2.38 6.41 29.34
N ALA A 73 -2.96 6.31 28.15
CA ALA A 73 -3.27 7.49 27.35
C ALA A 73 -4.51 8.18 27.93
N PRO A 74 -4.51 9.52 28.09
CA PRO A 74 -5.69 10.23 28.53
C PRO A 74 -6.78 10.18 27.45
N GLY A 75 -7.94 9.64 27.81
CA GLY A 75 -9.11 9.59 26.95
C GLY A 75 -9.09 8.45 25.92
N PRO A 76 -10.15 8.36 25.08
CA PRO A 76 -10.28 7.30 24.11
C PRO A 76 -9.25 7.43 22.97
N LEU A 77 -8.57 6.32 22.67
CA LEU A 77 -7.68 6.20 21.52
C LEU A 77 -8.49 6.22 20.22
N SER A 78 -7.96 6.90 19.20
CA SER A 78 -8.46 6.74 17.83
C SER A 78 -8.21 5.30 17.38
N ASN A 79 -9.29 4.55 17.16
CA ASN A 79 -9.20 3.15 16.75
C ASN A 79 -9.74 2.96 15.31
N PRO A 80 -8.85 2.76 14.31
CA PRO A 80 -9.24 2.43 12.93
C PRO A 80 -10.12 1.18 12.84
N LEU A 81 -10.00 0.27 13.81
CA LEU A 81 -10.46 -1.11 13.73
C LEU A 81 -11.77 -1.37 14.50
N MET A 82 -12.36 -0.36 15.16
CA MET A 82 -13.73 -0.50 15.71
C MET A 82 -14.82 -0.36 14.64
N GLY A 83 -14.47 -0.46 13.35
CA GLY A 83 -15.41 -0.55 12.25
C GLY A 83 -16.16 0.74 11.89
N PHE A 84 -15.91 1.86 12.58
CA PHE A 84 -16.56 3.12 12.24
C PHE A 84 -15.89 3.79 11.04
N ARG A 85 -16.58 3.75 9.89
CA ARG A 85 -16.14 4.29 8.61
C ARG A 85 -17.17 5.28 8.04
N PRO A 86 -17.15 6.56 8.45
CA PRO A 86 -18.11 7.53 7.94
C PRO A 86 -17.90 7.79 6.45
N ASN A 87 -18.95 8.23 5.76
CA ASN A 87 -18.82 8.67 4.37
C ASN A 87 -18.02 9.97 4.31
N LEU A 88 -17.13 10.10 3.33
CA LEU A 88 -16.38 11.31 3.02
C LEU A 88 -17.35 12.48 2.83
N GLY A 89 -17.05 13.62 3.46
CA GLY A 89 -17.88 14.82 3.42
C GLY A 89 -19.08 14.81 4.38
N SER A 90 -19.40 13.67 5.01
CA SER A 90 -20.44 13.64 6.05
C SER A 90 -20.04 14.43 7.29
N LYS A 91 -21.02 14.91 8.05
CA LYS A 91 -20.78 15.55 9.37
C LYS A 91 -19.96 14.67 10.32
N TYR A 92 -20.01 13.36 10.14
CA TYR A 92 -19.25 12.38 10.93
C TYR A 92 -17.80 12.22 10.47
N SER A 93 -17.49 12.50 9.19
CA SER A 93 -16.10 12.61 8.70
C SER A 93 -15.43 13.93 9.09
N ARG A 94 -16.23 14.90 9.54
CA ARG A 94 -15.80 16.22 10.03
C ARG A 94 -16.07 16.39 11.53
N SER A 95 -16.30 15.28 12.23
CA SER A 95 -16.64 15.30 13.65
C SER A 95 -15.52 15.99 14.43
N PRO A 96 -15.83 16.79 15.47
CA PRO A 96 -14.79 17.31 16.39
C PRO A 96 -14.01 16.18 17.08
N TYR A 97 -14.56 14.96 17.01
CA TYR A 97 -13.98 13.75 17.51
C TYR A 97 -13.04 13.12 16.46
N ASN A 98 -11.73 13.19 16.71
CA ASN A 98 -10.64 12.67 15.87
C ASN A 98 -10.54 11.12 15.85
N TYR A 99 -11.64 10.41 16.07
CA TYR A 99 -11.66 8.95 16.19
C TYR A 99 -11.58 8.19 14.86
N PRO A 100 -12.27 8.60 13.77
CA PRO A 100 -12.15 7.86 12.53
C PRO A 100 -10.80 8.17 11.89
N THR A 101 -10.04 7.12 11.58
CA THR A 101 -8.79 7.21 10.79
C THR A 101 -9.00 6.71 9.36
N VAL A 102 -10.21 6.22 9.06
CA VAL A 102 -10.61 5.70 7.74
C VAL A 102 -12.00 6.22 7.39
N VAL A 103 -12.18 6.66 6.14
CA VAL A 103 -13.46 7.12 5.58
C VAL A 103 -13.82 6.33 4.33
N ARG A 104 -15.12 6.22 4.02
CA ARG A 104 -15.60 5.63 2.77
C ARG A 104 -15.94 6.72 1.76
N HIS A 105 -15.55 6.55 0.50
CA HIS A 105 -15.95 7.46 -0.57
C HIS A 105 -16.74 6.69 -1.64
N TYR A 106 -18.04 7.00 -1.76
CA TYR A 106 -18.86 6.51 -2.87
C TYR A 106 -18.55 7.33 -4.13
N ILE A 107 -18.15 6.64 -5.19
CA ILE A 107 -17.77 7.23 -6.48
C ILE A 107 -18.70 6.67 -7.53
N ARG A 108 -19.47 7.53 -8.20
CA ARG A 108 -20.30 7.11 -9.33
C ARG A 108 -19.38 6.77 -10.49
N TRP A 109 -19.62 5.67 -11.19
CA TRP A 109 -18.77 5.27 -12.31
C TRP A 109 -18.65 6.39 -13.36
N ASN A 110 -19.77 6.94 -13.83
CA ASN A 110 -19.77 8.00 -14.83
C ASN A 110 -19.01 9.30 -14.45
N GLN A 111 -18.71 9.54 -13.17
CA GLN A 111 -17.90 10.69 -12.76
C GLN A 111 -16.43 10.52 -13.15
N ILE A 112 -15.91 9.30 -13.06
CA ILE A 112 -14.50 8.98 -13.28
C ILE A 112 -14.25 8.41 -14.67
N GLU A 113 -15.26 7.80 -15.28
CA GLU A 113 -15.23 7.30 -16.65
C GLU A 113 -16.66 7.33 -17.24
N ASN A 114 -16.94 8.34 -18.07
CA ASN A 114 -18.22 8.54 -18.75
C ASN A 114 -18.21 8.06 -20.20
N SER A 115 -17.03 7.93 -20.81
CA SER A 115 -16.85 7.46 -22.17
C SER A 115 -15.60 6.58 -22.28
N GLU A 116 -15.55 5.71 -23.28
CA GLU A 116 -14.39 4.86 -23.53
C GLU A 116 -13.10 5.67 -23.76
N SER A 117 -13.25 6.85 -24.36
CA SER A 117 -12.17 7.79 -24.66
C SER A 117 -11.64 8.55 -23.44
N ASP A 118 -12.33 8.48 -22.29
CA ASP A 118 -11.82 9.06 -21.05
C ASP A 118 -10.49 8.40 -20.65
N THR A 119 -9.61 9.19 -20.08
CA THR A 119 -8.25 8.77 -19.73
C THR A 119 -8.13 8.39 -18.26
N VAL A 120 -7.08 7.62 -17.93
CA VAL A 120 -6.69 7.32 -16.53
C VAL A 120 -6.44 8.61 -15.73
N GLN A 121 -5.98 9.67 -16.41
CA GLN A 121 -5.73 10.96 -15.79
C GLN A 121 -7.01 11.57 -15.19
N LYS A 122 -8.17 11.40 -15.84
CA LYS A 122 -9.47 11.86 -15.31
C LYS A 122 -9.77 11.26 -13.94
N ILE A 123 -9.52 9.96 -13.76
CA ILE A 123 -9.68 9.25 -12.50
C ILE A 123 -8.74 9.83 -11.43
N ARG A 124 -7.47 10.05 -11.80
CA ARG A 124 -6.45 10.62 -10.91
C ARG A 124 -6.80 12.03 -10.46
N ASP A 125 -7.22 12.89 -11.38
CA ASP A 125 -7.60 14.27 -11.11
C ASP A 125 -8.82 14.34 -10.20
N PHE A 126 -9.84 13.52 -10.48
CA PHE A 126 -11.01 13.39 -9.60
C PHE A 126 -10.60 13.00 -8.18
N CYS A 127 -9.78 11.95 -8.03
CA CYS A 127 -9.32 11.48 -6.72
C CYS A 127 -8.48 12.54 -5.99
N ASN A 128 -7.57 13.21 -6.71
CA ASN A 128 -6.74 14.27 -6.13
C ASN A 128 -7.56 15.44 -5.61
N ALA A 129 -8.58 15.86 -6.36
CA ALA A 129 -9.50 16.91 -5.94
C ALA A 129 -10.31 16.49 -4.71
N GLN A 130 -10.90 15.29 -4.73
CA GLN A 130 -11.77 14.82 -3.64
C GLN A 130 -11.01 14.48 -2.34
N TRP A 131 -9.74 14.10 -2.44
CA TRP A 131 -8.95 13.59 -1.31
C TRP A 131 -7.84 14.52 -0.85
N ALA A 132 -7.85 15.78 -1.29
CA ALA A 132 -6.80 16.75 -0.98
C ALA A 132 -6.56 16.94 0.53
N THR A 133 -7.61 16.84 1.34
CA THR A 133 -7.56 17.07 2.80
C THR A 133 -7.26 15.82 3.62
N LEU A 134 -7.25 14.63 3.01
CA LEU A 134 -7.04 13.39 3.77
C LEU A 134 -5.67 13.32 4.44
N PRO A 135 -4.54 13.67 3.77
CA PRO A 135 -3.23 13.62 4.39
C PRO A 135 -3.11 14.55 5.59
N THR A 136 -3.63 15.78 5.50
CA THR A 136 -3.57 16.77 6.59
C THR A 136 -4.41 16.34 7.79
N ASN A 137 -5.47 15.58 7.56
CA ASN A 137 -6.36 15.07 8.60
C ASN A 137 -5.95 13.67 9.10
N ASN A 138 -4.83 13.13 8.61
CA ASN A 138 -4.38 11.77 8.90
C ASN A 138 -5.46 10.69 8.65
N LEU A 139 -6.19 10.85 7.54
CA LEU A 139 -7.24 9.93 7.12
C LEU A 139 -6.77 9.06 5.96
N LYS A 140 -7.22 7.80 5.97
CA LYS A 140 -7.21 6.93 4.79
C LYS A 140 -8.60 6.84 4.20
N VAL A 141 -8.70 6.51 2.91
CA VAL A 141 -9.96 6.34 2.19
C VAL A 141 -10.17 4.91 1.71
N ILE A 142 -11.43 4.47 1.77
CA ILE A 142 -11.95 3.29 1.11
C ILE A 142 -12.81 3.78 -0.06
N PRO A 143 -12.26 3.92 -1.28
CA PRO A 143 -13.07 4.19 -2.45
C PRO A 143 -14.00 3.01 -2.76
N ARG A 144 -15.25 3.33 -3.10
CA ARG A 144 -16.22 2.39 -3.64
C ARG A 144 -16.76 2.95 -4.94
N VAL A 145 -16.41 2.32 -6.07
CA VAL A 145 -17.07 2.63 -7.35
C VAL A 145 -18.38 1.88 -7.40
N TYR A 146 -19.46 2.60 -7.69
CA TYR A 146 -20.79 2.02 -7.84
C TYR A 146 -21.47 2.49 -9.12
N LEU A 147 -22.35 1.63 -9.62
CA LEU A 147 -23.13 1.88 -10.83
C LEU A 147 -24.57 2.23 -10.50
N ASP A 148 -25.16 1.60 -9.49
CA ASP A 148 -26.58 1.74 -9.19
C ASP A 148 -26.76 2.06 -7.70
N TRP A 149 -27.62 3.03 -7.41
CA TRP A 149 -27.91 3.43 -6.03
C TRP A 149 -29.17 2.78 -5.50
N ASP A 150 -30.28 2.84 -6.22
CA ASP A 150 -31.57 2.31 -5.76
C ASP A 150 -32.53 2.14 -6.95
N SER A 151 -33.76 1.71 -6.67
CA SER A 151 -34.79 1.51 -7.70
C SER A 151 -35.36 2.80 -8.30
N ASN A 152 -34.89 3.99 -7.90
CA ASN A 152 -35.42 5.24 -8.43
C ASN A 152 -34.81 5.54 -9.80
N THR A 153 -35.62 6.02 -10.73
CA THR A 153 -35.14 6.41 -12.06
C THR A 153 -34.09 7.52 -11.96
N ASN A 154 -33.02 7.41 -12.75
CA ASN A 154 -31.88 8.34 -12.80
C ASN A 154 -30.91 8.21 -11.61
N ASN A 155 -31.02 7.15 -10.82
CA ASN A 155 -30.04 6.79 -9.80
C ASN A 155 -29.06 5.70 -10.29
N GLU A 156 -29.09 5.41 -11.59
CA GLU A 156 -28.12 4.61 -12.30
C GLU A 156 -27.06 5.51 -12.97
N TYR A 157 -25.79 5.22 -12.75
CA TYR A 157 -24.64 6.05 -13.10
C TYR A 157 -23.80 5.43 -14.20
N TRP A 158 -24.48 5.00 -15.27
CA TRP A 158 -23.86 4.43 -16.45
C TRP A 158 -22.99 5.45 -17.18
N PRO A 159 -21.80 5.06 -17.69
CA PRO A 159 -21.13 5.79 -18.74
C PRO A 159 -22.09 6.05 -19.91
N ALA A 160 -22.06 7.26 -20.46
CA ALA A 160 -23.00 7.70 -21.50
C ALA A 160 -22.91 6.90 -22.81
N ASP A 161 -21.82 6.18 -23.02
CA ASP A 161 -21.59 5.33 -24.19
C ASP A 161 -21.87 3.83 -23.95
N LEU A 162 -22.41 3.49 -22.78
CA LEU A 162 -22.94 2.17 -22.47
C LEU A 162 -24.47 2.20 -22.49
N GLN A 163 -25.06 1.08 -22.91
CA GLN A 163 -26.50 0.88 -22.83
C GLN A 163 -26.90 0.72 -21.36
N SER A 164 -27.61 1.72 -20.82
CA SER A 164 -28.21 1.61 -19.49
C SER A 164 -29.11 0.39 -19.40
N GLY A 165 -28.94 -0.39 -18.34
CA GLY A 165 -29.74 -1.57 -18.11
C GLY A 165 -29.19 -2.86 -18.72
N ASP A 166 -28.01 -2.84 -19.37
CA ASP A 166 -27.43 -4.03 -19.99
C ASP A 166 -26.12 -4.49 -19.32
N TRP A 167 -26.28 -5.23 -18.22
CA TRP A 167 -25.18 -5.86 -17.48
C TRP A 167 -24.61 -7.11 -18.17
N THR A 168 -25.26 -7.60 -19.22
CA THR A 168 -24.92 -8.88 -19.86
C THR A 168 -24.06 -8.72 -21.10
N SER A 169 -24.10 -7.53 -21.73
CA SER A 169 -23.31 -7.23 -22.92
C SER A 169 -21.82 -7.47 -22.74
N GLN A 170 -21.17 -7.87 -23.84
CA GLN A 170 -19.71 -7.99 -23.86
C GLN A 170 -19.04 -6.63 -23.65
N GLN A 171 -19.62 -5.57 -24.23
CA GLN A 171 -19.15 -4.20 -24.04
C GLN A 171 -19.10 -3.81 -22.56
N PHE A 172 -20.16 -4.08 -21.79
CA PHE A 172 -20.17 -3.82 -20.35
C PHE A 172 -19.06 -4.58 -19.62
N LYS A 173 -18.92 -5.89 -19.86
CA LYS A 173 -17.90 -6.74 -19.22
C LYS A 173 -16.49 -6.23 -19.51
N ASP A 174 -16.20 -5.93 -20.77
CA ASP A 174 -14.90 -5.40 -21.18
C ASP A 174 -14.61 -4.04 -20.54
N ARG A 175 -15.65 -3.20 -20.43
CA ARG A 175 -15.54 -1.89 -19.79
C ARG A 175 -15.32 -1.99 -18.28
N VAL A 176 -15.92 -2.96 -17.59
CA VAL A 176 -15.62 -3.25 -16.17
C VAL A 176 -14.17 -3.71 -16.00
N VAL A 177 -13.69 -4.64 -16.83
CA VAL A 177 -12.29 -5.12 -16.78
C VAL A 177 -11.32 -3.96 -17.00
N ARG A 178 -11.57 -3.12 -18.01
CA ARG A 178 -10.76 -1.94 -18.30
C ARG A 178 -10.79 -0.94 -17.13
N LEU A 179 -11.97 -0.67 -16.55
CA LEU A 179 -12.09 0.17 -15.36
C LEU A 179 -11.20 -0.36 -14.23
N ILE A 180 -11.30 -1.65 -13.88
CA ILE A 180 -10.53 -2.25 -12.79
C ILE A 180 -9.01 -2.07 -13.00
N GLY A 181 -8.52 -2.31 -14.23
CA GLY A 181 -7.10 -2.10 -14.55
C GLY A 181 -6.66 -0.65 -14.33
N ARG A 182 -7.47 0.31 -14.80
CA ARG A 182 -7.19 1.75 -14.65
C ARG A 182 -7.27 2.21 -13.20
N LEU A 183 -8.20 1.66 -12.41
CA LEU A 183 -8.26 1.91 -10.97
C LEU A 183 -6.98 1.42 -10.28
N GLY A 184 -6.45 0.26 -10.66
CA GLY A 184 -5.16 -0.24 -10.18
C GLY A 184 -4.01 0.72 -10.47
N GLU A 185 -3.92 1.25 -11.70
CA GLU A 185 -2.92 2.25 -12.08
C GLU A 185 -2.96 3.54 -11.24
N VAL A 186 -4.12 3.90 -10.71
CA VAL A 186 -4.29 5.12 -9.88
C VAL A 186 -4.12 4.80 -8.40
N TRP A 187 -4.61 3.66 -7.91
CA TRP A 187 -4.79 3.39 -6.48
C TRP A 187 -3.75 2.46 -5.86
N ASP A 188 -3.09 1.58 -6.62
CA ASP A 188 -2.18 0.57 -6.04
C ASP A 188 -1.03 1.17 -5.22
N ASN A 189 -0.55 2.35 -5.62
CA ASN A 189 0.54 3.06 -4.97
C ASN A 189 0.09 4.39 -4.35
N ASP A 190 -1.22 4.66 -4.24
CA ASP A 190 -1.72 5.86 -3.59
C ASP A 190 -1.73 5.65 -2.06
N PRO A 191 -0.87 6.34 -1.29
CA PRO A 191 -0.76 6.11 0.14
C PRO A 191 -2.03 6.51 0.92
N ARG A 192 -2.99 7.20 0.29
CA ARG A 192 -4.26 7.56 0.92
C ARG A 192 -5.24 6.38 0.94
N VAL A 193 -5.11 5.42 0.02
CA VAL A 193 -6.05 4.30 -0.12
C VAL A 193 -5.73 3.22 0.91
N ALA A 194 -6.71 2.85 1.74
CA ALA A 194 -6.59 1.76 2.71
C ALA A 194 -7.10 0.43 2.17
N TRP A 195 -8.16 0.46 1.37
CA TRP A 195 -8.85 -0.71 0.84
C TRP A 195 -9.73 -0.30 -0.34
N VAL A 196 -9.95 -1.18 -1.32
CA VAL A 196 -10.81 -0.91 -2.48
C VAL A 196 -12.11 -1.70 -2.40
N GLN A 197 -13.24 -1.07 -2.70
CA GLN A 197 -14.54 -1.74 -2.81
C GLN A 197 -15.12 -1.54 -4.21
N MET A 198 -15.77 -2.58 -4.72
CA MET A 198 -16.55 -2.52 -5.95
C MET A 198 -18.01 -2.75 -5.63
N GLY A 199 -18.88 -1.95 -6.23
CA GLY A 199 -20.34 -2.01 -6.11
C GLY A 199 -21.01 -1.84 -7.46
N ILE A 200 -20.52 -2.57 -8.46
CA ILE A 200 -20.95 -2.44 -9.86
C ILE A 200 -22.28 -3.15 -10.11
N ILE A 201 -22.54 -4.23 -9.40
CA ILE A 201 -23.80 -4.97 -9.47
C ILE A 201 -24.56 -4.67 -8.17
N GLY A 202 -25.77 -4.15 -8.34
CA GLY A 202 -26.84 -3.98 -7.34
C GLY A 202 -26.91 -2.66 -6.62
N TYR A 203 -28.07 -2.44 -6.00
CA TYR A 203 -28.40 -1.19 -5.34
C TYR A 203 -27.45 -0.95 -4.19
N TRP A 204 -27.10 0.32 -3.99
CA TRP A 204 -26.10 0.77 -3.03
C TRP A 204 -24.72 0.10 -3.20
N GLY A 205 -24.49 -0.55 -4.36
CA GLY A 205 -23.34 -1.40 -4.62
C GLY A 205 -23.31 -2.71 -3.82
N GLU A 206 -24.47 -3.25 -3.46
CA GLU A 206 -24.64 -4.55 -2.82
C GLU A 206 -24.96 -5.64 -3.85
N GLN A 207 -24.47 -6.86 -3.65
CA GLN A 207 -24.69 -7.97 -4.60
C GLN A 207 -26.12 -8.52 -4.47
N GLU A 208 -27.11 -7.77 -4.95
CA GLU A 208 -28.53 -8.16 -4.89
C GLU A 208 -29.30 -8.00 -6.21
N ASN A 209 -28.97 -6.99 -7.05
CA ASN A 209 -29.76 -6.67 -8.24
C ASN A 209 -28.86 -6.22 -9.43
N PRO A 210 -29.28 -6.28 -10.70
CA PRO A 210 -30.11 -7.35 -11.23
C PRO A 210 -29.63 -8.70 -10.71
N VAL A 211 -30.55 -9.49 -10.14
CA VAL A 211 -30.39 -10.94 -10.17
C VAL A 211 -30.45 -11.32 -11.65
N GLY A 212 -29.39 -11.95 -12.15
CA GLY A 212 -29.36 -12.48 -13.53
C GLY A 212 -30.41 -13.54 -13.77
#